data_AF-A0A671TZI9-F1
#
_entry.id   AF-A0A671TZI9-F1
#
_cell.length_a   1.000
_cell.length_b   1.000
_cell.length_c   1.000
_cell.angle_alpha   90.00
_cell.angle_beta   90.00
_cell.angle_gamma   90.00
#
_symmetry.space_group_name_H-M   'P 1'
#
loop_
_entity.id
_entity.type
_entity.pdbx_description
1 polymer ?
#
loop_
_entity_poly.entity_id
_entity_poly.type
_entity_poly.pdbx_seq_one_letter_code
_entity_poly.pdbx_strand_id
1 'polypeptide(L)'
;MKCAEAGDMSSGRFSHLLRGVWLLWLWQAVFVAGTGSKLWEVPTASFTSSSNLSESLQWEQGCQYRHLQDRVRITADVPPRVDGTWVSTRCEVRPGPEFLTRSYTFHPSRHFLALQHFYSDSGCEDPAYSLMIRGKLRLRQASWITRGGTEAEHHLSKVGIVVHSVAAKQRLSSRLPASCVGLILGQMMPGKLYELYNTRAGRGCLEALGFSMMEMGLIRVETQHHRHGGKVQELFLGDIHTDWTQRTQYRPTGYQQPLQNAMHHIHPCPVCALVYRSSEQRPPVLPRGPAAPLSLSGRWVSQRCETRPNILFLTRDFTFDPEQHAWEGIYRHYSDPACSQPTFTLRASGHFAQGNPSVKVSGATELVFKVIQVRVTAAEEPTAKMLNGTRPGKCGRAGGWEVGVEQDLTPTDGCTLLGIKLPHKEYELFKTELDHRKHPVLFIGERPTDGSSPDRPQRRPTSFQAPMMLCSAGETQPSHRSGFNSKQVQLEASGTDRLAQLVSLVLGSVLCSWFCGY
;
A
#
# COMPACT_ATOMS: atom_id res chain seq x y z
N MET A 1 42.87 -59.68 -9.03
CA MET A 1 43.85 -60.65 -9.57
C MET A 1 43.31 -61.15 -10.89
N LYS A 2 44.10 -61.11 -11.98
CA LYS A 2 43.76 -61.52 -13.38
C LYS A 2 42.66 -60.62 -14.04
N CYS A 3 42.81 -59.95 -15.19
CA CYS A 3 43.54 -60.16 -16.46
C CYS A 3 43.02 -61.41 -17.23
N ALA A 4 42.69 -61.41 -18.52
CA ALA A 4 42.68 -60.40 -19.60
C ALA A 4 41.71 -60.88 -20.74
N GLU A 5 41.59 -60.34 -21.97
CA GLU A 5 42.45 -59.44 -22.78
C GLU A 5 41.63 -58.52 -23.74
N ALA A 6 41.95 -58.43 -25.05
CA ALA A 6 41.50 -57.34 -25.95
C ALA A 6 41.39 -57.70 -27.47
N GLY A 7 40.68 -56.85 -28.24
CA GLY A 7 40.61 -56.81 -29.73
C GLY A 7 39.45 -55.93 -30.24
N ASP A 8 39.56 -55.09 -31.27
CA ASP A 8 40.71 -54.72 -32.12
C ASP A 8 40.54 -53.33 -32.81
N MET A 9 41.63 -52.80 -33.36
CA MET A 9 41.90 -51.73 -34.38
C MET A 9 40.76 -51.06 -35.21
N SER A 10 40.88 -49.88 -35.87
CA SER A 10 41.90 -48.79 -35.98
C SER A 10 41.38 -47.60 -36.88
N SER A 11 42.19 -46.54 -37.03
CA SER A 11 42.16 -45.39 -37.99
C SER A 11 41.22 -44.19 -37.70
N GLY A 12 41.60 -42.91 -37.93
CA GLY A 12 42.88 -42.35 -38.45
C GLY A 12 43.05 -40.83 -38.16
N ARG A 13 44.28 -40.29 -38.35
CA ARG A 13 44.70 -38.87 -38.13
C ARG A 13 44.74 -38.08 -39.44
N PHE A 14 44.80 -36.73 -39.38
CA PHE A 14 45.71 -35.78 -40.10
C PHE A 14 45.29 -34.30 -39.78
N SER A 15 46.12 -33.45 -39.12
CA SER A 15 47.02 -32.38 -39.66
C SER A 15 46.32 -31.14 -40.29
N HIS A 16 46.81 -29.88 -40.30
CA HIS A 16 47.89 -29.13 -39.63
C HIS A 16 47.74 -27.59 -39.91
N LEU A 17 48.15 -26.71 -38.97
CA LEU A 17 48.83 -25.39 -39.17
C LEU A 17 48.13 -24.09 -39.74
N LEU A 18 48.10 -23.06 -38.86
CA LEU A 18 48.71 -21.69 -38.98
C LEU A 18 48.08 -20.48 -39.78
N ARG A 19 48.32 -19.29 -39.17
CA ARG A 19 48.27 -17.87 -39.66
C ARG A 19 46.86 -17.28 -39.93
N GLY A 20 46.60 -15.97 -39.78
CA GLY A 20 47.42 -14.80 -39.38
C GLY A 20 46.54 -13.53 -39.18
N VAL A 21 47.10 -12.41 -38.71
CA VAL A 21 46.37 -11.20 -38.21
C VAL A 21 46.52 -9.98 -39.16
N TRP A 22 45.72 -8.91 -38.95
CA TRP A 22 45.72 -7.52 -39.51
C TRP A 22 44.62 -7.21 -40.57
N LEU A 23 43.62 -6.34 -40.31
CA LEU A 23 43.55 -4.83 -40.36
C LEU A 23 43.33 -4.31 -41.82
N LEU A 24 42.51 -3.30 -42.22
CA LEU A 24 41.93 -2.03 -41.70
C LEU A 24 40.63 -1.67 -42.52
N TRP A 25 39.49 -1.19 -41.98
CA TRP A 25 39.03 0.20 -41.66
C TRP A 25 38.32 1.06 -42.75
N LEU A 26 37.33 1.87 -42.30
CA LEU A 26 36.60 3.04 -42.88
C LEU A 26 35.07 2.81 -43.16
N TRP A 27 34.14 3.30 -42.31
CA TRP A 27 33.49 4.65 -42.25
C TRP A 27 32.36 4.84 -43.30
N GLN A 28 31.15 5.41 -43.06
CA GLN A 28 30.55 6.29 -42.04
C GLN A 28 29.11 5.80 -41.68
N ALA A 29 28.62 5.76 -40.43
CA ALA A 29 28.14 6.83 -39.53
C ALA A 29 26.69 7.36 -39.77
N VAL A 30 25.77 7.01 -38.86
CA VAL A 30 24.76 7.94 -38.31
C VAL A 30 24.76 7.77 -36.79
N PHE A 31 25.13 8.82 -36.07
CA PHE A 31 25.08 8.85 -34.61
C PHE A 31 23.66 9.23 -34.15
N VAL A 32 23.08 8.40 -33.28
CA VAL A 32 22.21 8.91 -32.21
C VAL A 32 22.85 8.50 -30.89
N ALA A 33 23.85 9.29 -30.48
CA ALA A 33 24.38 9.23 -29.13
C ALA A 33 23.33 9.79 -28.17
N GLY A 34 22.32 8.97 -27.85
CA GLY A 34 21.47 9.20 -26.69
C GLY A 34 22.36 9.19 -25.46
N THR A 35 22.72 10.38 -24.98
CA THR A 35 23.51 10.57 -23.77
C THR A 35 22.91 9.72 -22.66
N GLY A 36 23.73 8.88 -22.02
CA GLY A 36 23.34 8.12 -20.84
C GLY A 36 23.06 9.07 -19.68
N SER A 37 21.87 9.67 -19.69
CA SER A 37 21.40 10.55 -18.63
C SER A 37 21.37 9.74 -17.34
N LYS A 38 21.96 10.30 -16.29
CA LYS A 38 21.94 9.73 -14.95
C LYS A 38 20.54 9.84 -14.37
N LEU A 39 19.63 8.97 -14.81
CA LEU A 39 18.18 9.02 -14.54
C LEU A 39 17.79 8.89 -13.05
N TRP A 40 18.77 8.78 -12.14
CA TRP A 40 18.62 8.47 -10.72
C TRP A 40 19.54 9.28 -9.78
N GLU A 41 20.10 10.40 -10.26
CA GLU A 41 20.70 11.41 -9.37
C GLU A 41 19.60 12.26 -8.73
N VAL A 42 19.18 11.86 -7.53
CA VAL A 42 18.46 12.75 -6.61
C VAL A 42 19.33 13.99 -6.39
N PRO A 43 18.81 15.22 -6.62
CA PRO A 43 19.57 16.45 -6.41
C PRO A 43 20.29 16.44 -5.07
N THR A 44 21.60 16.65 -5.12
CA THR A 44 22.51 16.55 -3.97
C THR A 44 23.23 17.87 -3.69
N ALA A 45 23.12 18.84 -4.60
CA ALA A 45 23.69 20.16 -4.40
C ALA A 45 22.94 20.87 -3.25
N SER A 46 23.69 21.27 -2.23
CA SER A 46 23.24 22.31 -1.31
C SER A 46 23.14 23.61 -2.09
N PHE A 47 21.93 24.00 -2.51
CA PHE A 47 21.71 25.34 -3.02
C PHE A 47 22.03 26.33 -1.91
N THR A 48 23.01 27.20 -2.15
CA THR A 48 23.45 28.24 -1.22
C THR A 48 22.41 29.35 -1.18
N SER A 49 21.28 29.10 -0.51
CA SER A 49 20.43 30.19 -0.01
C SER A 49 21.11 30.76 1.22
N SER A 50 21.71 31.94 1.07
CA SER A 50 22.23 32.74 2.20
C SER A 50 21.06 33.38 2.94
N SER A 51 20.33 32.57 3.70
CA SER A 51 19.21 32.99 4.53
C SER A 51 19.22 32.18 5.82
N ASN A 52 19.57 32.83 6.94
CA ASN A 52 19.39 32.26 8.28
C ASN A 52 17.90 32.14 8.60
N LEU A 53 17.26 31.08 8.08
CA LEU A 53 15.89 30.71 8.42
C LEU A 53 15.92 29.37 9.16
N SER A 54 16.33 29.44 10.42
CA SER A 54 15.93 28.46 11.44
C SER A 54 14.49 28.71 11.90
N GLU A 55 13.59 28.99 10.96
CA GLU A 55 12.16 28.84 11.19
C GLU A 55 11.79 27.43 10.75
N SER A 56 11.63 26.53 11.72
CA SER A 56 10.80 25.36 11.48
C SER A 56 9.45 25.87 10.98
N LEU A 57 8.96 25.37 9.85
CA LEU A 57 7.60 25.66 9.35
C LEU A 57 6.58 25.27 10.42
N GLN A 58 6.24 26.23 11.29
CA GLN A 58 5.50 26.00 12.52
C GLN A 58 4.01 26.01 12.23
N TRP A 59 3.59 25.04 11.41
CA TRP A 59 2.20 24.80 11.07
C TRP A 59 1.37 24.61 12.34
N GLU A 60 0.32 25.44 12.49
CA GLU A 60 -0.59 25.38 13.63
C GLU A 60 -1.20 23.98 13.81
N GLN A 61 -1.56 23.69 15.06
CA GLN A 61 -1.71 22.32 15.58
C GLN A 61 -3.00 21.59 15.15
N GLY A 62 -3.70 22.07 14.11
CA GLY A 62 -5.05 21.62 13.74
C GLY A 62 -5.20 20.16 13.27
N CYS A 63 -4.10 19.48 12.92
CA CYS A 63 -4.11 18.12 12.36
C CYS A 63 -3.14 17.14 13.07
N GLN A 64 -3.01 17.21 14.39
CA GLN A 64 -2.32 16.16 15.13
C GLN A 64 -3.16 14.87 15.20
N TYR A 65 -2.50 13.70 15.11
CA TYR A 65 -3.12 12.38 15.29
C TYR A 65 -4.04 12.30 16.52
N ARG A 66 -3.63 12.90 17.64
CA ARG A 66 -4.41 12.92 18.90
C ARG A 66 -5.78 13.59 18.71
N HIS A 67 -5.84 14.72 18.02
CA HIS A 67 -7.08 15.43 17.70
C HIS A 67 -8.01 14.66 16.75
N LEU A 68 -7.47 13.76 15.91
CA LEU A 68 -8.29 12.86 15.11
C LEU A 68 -8.96 11.79 15.99
N GLN A 69 -8.27 11.28 17.02
CA GLN A 69 -8.83 10.31 17.96
C GLN A 69 -9.84 10.90 18.95
N ASP A 70 -9.67 12.13 19.43
CA ASP A 70 -10.57 12.77 20.43
C ASP A 70 -12.06 12.84 20.00
N ARG A 71 -12.33 12.63 18.71
CA ARG A 71 -13.68 12.60 18.12
C ARG A 71 -14.36 11.22 18.18
N VAL A 72 -13.61 10.11 18.37
CA VAL A 72 -14.10 8.73 18.22
C VAL A 72 -13.54 7.82 19.33
N ARG A 73 -14.42 7.18 20.11
CA ARG A 73 -13.98 6.21 21.13
C ARG A 73 -13.74 4.84 20.51
N ILE A 74 -12.48 4.40 20.47
CA ILE A 74 -12.09 3.07 19.98
C ILE A 74 -11.99 2.09 21.15
N THR A 75 -12.54 0.89 21.00
CA THR A 75 -12.35 -0.24 21.93
C THR A 75 -11.84 -1.47 21.18
N ALA A 76 -11.07 -2.32 21.85
CA ALA A 76 -10.54 -3.56 21.28
C ALA A 76 -10.41 -4.63 22.37
N ASP A 77 -11.37 -5.55 22.40
CA ASP A 77 -11.45 -6.60 23.42
C ASP A 77 -10.49 -7.76 23.09
N VAL A 78 -9.97 -8.43 24.13
CA VAL A 78 -9.03 -9.56 24.01
C VAL A 78 -9.50 -10.70 24.92
N PRO A 79 -9.96 -11.84 24.38
CA PRO A 79 -10.18 -12.13 22.96
C PRO A 79 -11.41 -11.37 22.39
N PRO A 80 -11.39 -10.95 21.11
CA PRO A 80 -12.50 -10.22 20.49
C PRO A 80 -13.67 -11.13 20.11
N ARG A 81 -14.87 -10.55 19.95
CA ARG A 81 -15.97 -11.20 19.23
C ARG A 81 -15.79 -11.00 17.73
N VAL A 82 -15.59 -12.11 16.99
CA VAL A 82 -15.37 -12.11 15.53
C VAL A 82 -16.61 -12.49 14.71
N ASP A 83 -17.74 -12.83 15.35
CA ASP A 83 -18.94 -13.33 14.68
C ASP A 83 -19.48 -12.36 13.61
N GLY A 84 -19.89 -12.91 12.47
CA GLY A 84 -20.42 -12.17 11.33
C GLY A 84 -19.49 -12.19 10.12
N THR A 85 -19.82 -11.39 9.11
CA THR A 85 -19.09 -11.29 7.84
C THR A 85 -18.27 -10.01 7.78
N TRP A 86 -17.03 -10.12 7.33
CA TRP A 86 -16.05 -9.05 7.25
C TRP A 86 -15.52 -8.95 5.81
N VAL A 87 -15.53 -7.76 5.24
CA VAL A 87 -15.29 -7.54 3.81
C VAL A 87 -14.23 -6.47 3.55
N SER A 88 -13.50 -6.61 2.44
CA SER A 88 -12.61 -5.56 1.95
C SER A 88 -13.41 -4.32 1.55
N THR A 89 -12.85 -3.15 1.85
CA THR A 89 -13.45 -1.85 1.51
C THR A 89 -12.94 -1.27 0.18
N ARG A 90 -11.92 -1.88 -0.42
CA ARG A 90 -11.28 -1.55 -1.71
C ARG A 90 -10.58 -2.78 -2.30
N CYS A 91 -9.98 -2.65 -3.49
CA CYS A 91 -9.01 -3.62 -3.99
C CYS A 91 -7.75 -3.58 -3.10
N GLU A 92 -7.33 -4.73 -2.58
CA GLU A 92 -6.14 -4.84 -1.74
C GLU A 92 -4.92 -5.20 -2.61
N VAL A 93 -3.77 -4.59 -2.31
CA VAL A 93 -2.49 -4.90 -2.96
C VAL A 93 -1.54 -5.52 -1.94
N ARG A 94 -1.35 -6.83 -2.02
CA ARG A 94 -0.39 -7.62 -1.24
C ARG A 94 0.97 -7.67 -1.94
N PRO A 95 2.09 -7.94 -1.22
CA PRO A 95 3.41 -8.10 -1.83
C PRO A 95 3.40 -9.18 -2.92
N GLY A 96 4.26 -9.06 -3.93
CA GLY A 96 4.34 -10.03 -5.04
C GLY A 96 4.44 -9.42 -6.43
N PRO A 97 3.60 -8.44 -6.82
CA PRO A 97 2.33 -8.05 -6.19
C PRO A 97 1.24 -9.13 -6.32
N GLU A 98 0.22 -9.05 -5.47
CA GLU A 98 -1.04 -9.79 -5.62
C GLU A 98 -2.22 -8.85 -5.38
N PHE A 99 -3.24 -8.92 -6.23
CA PHE A 99 -4.42 -8.06 -6.17
C PHE A 99 -5.63 -8.90 -5.75
N LEU A 100 -6.35 -8.49 -4.70
CA LEU A 100 -7.45 -9.29 -4.15
C LEU A 100 -8.55 -8.50 -3.45
N THR A 101 -9.69 -9.17 -3.26
CA THR A 101 -10.72 -8.84 -2.28
C THR A 101 -11.03 -10.05 -1.40
N ARG A 102 -11.44 -9.80 -0.16
CA ARG A 102 -11.65 -10.80 0.89
C ARG A 102 -13.06 -10.65 1.47
N SER A 103 -13.74 -11.78 1.69
CA SER A 103 -15.04 -11.86 2.37
C SER A 103 -15.02 -13.02 3.35
N TYR A 104 -14.81 -12.73 4.63
CA TYR A 104 -14.57 -13.73 5.68
C TYR A 104 -15.75 -13.74 6.65
N THR A 105 -16.43 -14.88 6.77
CA THR A 105 -17.56 -15.09 7.68
C THR A 105 -17.16 -16.05 8.80
N PHE A 106 -17.33 -15.60 10.05
CA PHE A 106 -17.15 -16.42 11.26
C PHE A 106 -18.51 -16.70 11.90
N HIS A 107 -18.70 -17.96 12.30
CA HIS A 107 -19.93 -18.41 12.94
C HIS A 107 -19.70 -18.66 14.45
N PRO A 108 -20.72 -18.49 15.31
CA PRO A 108 -20.63 -18.79 16.74
C PRO A 108 -20.19 -20.23 17.05
N SER A 109 -20.39 -21.16 16.11
CA SER A 109 -19.90 -22.55 16.17
C SER A 109 -18.39 -22.70 15.94
N ARG A 110 -17.63 -21.59 15.91
CA ARG A 110 -16.18 -21.49 15.61
C ARG A 110 -15.77 -21.89 14.19
N HIS A 111 -16.73 -22.19 13.32
CA HIS A 111 -16.45 -22.43 11.90
C HIS A 111 -16.28 -21.11 11.16
N PHE A 112 -15.46 -21.11 10.12
CA PHE A 112 -15.34 -19.98 9.20
C PHE A 112 -15.47 -20.40 7.74
N LEU A 113 -15.95 -19.47 6.92
CA LEU A 113 -15.89 -19.47 5.47
C LEU A 113 -15.17 -18.19 5.03
N ALA A 114 -14.00 -18.34 4.43
CA ALA A 114 -13.26 -17.24 3.83
C ALA A 114 -13.28 -17.37 2.30
N LEU A 115 -13.68 -16.31 1.63
CA LEU A 115 -13.51 -16.11 0.20
C LEU A 115 -12.32 -15.15 -0.01
N GLN A 116 -11.39 -15.54 -0.88
CA GLN A 116 -10.36 -14.66 -1.43
C GLN A 116 -10.52 -14.64 -2.95
N HIS A 117 -10.87 -13.49 -3.52
CA HIS A 117 -10.96 -13.30 -4.97
C HIS A 117 -9.67 -12.64 -5.45
N PHE A 118 -8.96 -13.23 -6.40
CA PHE A 118 -7.71 -12.72 -6.95
C PHE A 118 -7.92 -12.17 -8.37
N TYR A 119 -7.23 -11.10 -8.73
CA TYR A 119 -7.41 -10.35 -9.97
C TYR A 119 -6.10 -10.24 -10.76
N SER A 120 -6.20 -9.90 -12.05
CA SER A 120 -5.03 -9.65 -12.90
C SER A 120 -4.49 -8.22 -12.79
N ASP A 121 -5.26 -7.31 -12.18
CA ASP A 121 -5.07 -5.87 -12.16
C ASP A 121 -5.24 -5.30 -10.74
N SER A 122 -4.65 -4.12 -10.48
CA SER A 122 -4.72 -3.43 -9.19
C SER A 122 -5.99 -2.60 -8.96
N GLY A 123 -6.97 -2.65 -9.88
CA GLY A 123 -8.31 -2.10 -9.70
C GLY A 123 -9.32 -3.14 -9.20
N CYS A 124 -8.98 -4.43 -9.28
CA CYS A 124 -9.89 -5.56 -9.10
C CYS A 124 -11.04 -5.57 -10.13
N GLU A 125 -10.69 -5.31 -11.39
CA GLU A 125 -11.60 -5.30 -12.54
C GLU A 125 -11.66 -6.65 -13.27
N ASP A 126 -10.54 -7.37 -13.35
CA ASP A 126 -10.36 -8.59 -14.14
C ASP A 126 -10.10 -9.81 -13.25
N PRO A 127 -11.15 -10.53 -12.79
CA PRO A 127 -11.01 -11.70 -11.94
C PRO A 127 -10.15 -12.79 -12.59
N ALA A 128 -9.13 -13.24 -11.85
CA ALA A 128 -8.26 -14.33 -12.26
C ALA A 128 -8.78 -15.67 -11.72
N TYR A 129 -8.94 -15.77 -10.40
CA TYR A 129 -9.45 -16.95 -9.72
C TYR A 129 -10.04 -16.57 -8.35
N SER A 130 -10.66 -17.53 -7.67
CA SER A 130 -11.17 -17.34 -6.31
C SER A 130 -10.95 -18.59 -5.48
N LEU A 131 -10.54 -18.40 -4.23
CA LEU A 131 -10.39 -19.47 -3.25
C LEU A 131 -11.56 -19.46 -2.28
N MET A 132 -12.11 -20.64 -2.03
CA MET A 132 -13.10 -20.90 -0.99
C MET A 132 -12.43 -21.72 0.11
N ILE A 133 -12.18 -21.10 1.25
CA ILE A 133 -11.52 -21.70 2.41
C ILE A 133 -12.57 -21.95 3.48
N ARG A 134 -12.68 -23.19 3.96
CA ARG A 134 -13.49 -23.55 5.13
C ARG A 134 -12.60 -24.11 6.23
N GLY A 135 -12.92 -23.78 7.48
CA GLY A 135 -12.16 -24.27 8.61
C GLY A 135 -12.81 -24.00 9.96
N LYS A 136 -12.02 -24.15 11.02
CA LYS A 136 -12.34 -23.75 12.39
C LYS A 136 -11.29 -22.75 12.88
N LEU A 137 -11.73 -21.75 13.65
CA LEU A 137 -10.88 -20.76 14.30
C LEU A 137 -11.06 -20.85 15.82
N ARG A 138 -9.97 -20.91 16.57
CA ARG A 138 -9.96 -20.88 18.03
C ARG A 138 -9.10 -19.71 18.51
N LEU A 139 -9.75 -18.66 19.00
CA LEU A 139 -9.07 -17.59 19.73
C LEU A 139 -8.45 -18.14 21.02
N ARG A 140 -7.27 -17.63 21.37
CA ARG A 140 -6.44 -18.03 22.51
C ARG A 140 -6.20 -16.80 23.41
N GLN A 141 -5.01 -16.68 23.98
CA GLN A 141 -4.55 -15.55 24.81
C GLN A 141 -4.31 -14.26 24.01
N ALA A 142 -4.08 -13.16 24.73
CA ALA A 142 -3.42 -11.97 24.20
C ALA A 142 -2.06 -12.34 23.59
N SER A 143 -1.68 -11.73 22.46
CA SER A 143 -0.36 -11.96 21.89
C SER A 143 0.73 -11.30 22.74
N TRP A 144 1.76 -12.10 23.04
CA TRP A 144 2.96 -11.65 23.73
C TRP A 144 3.93 -10.92 22.79
N ILE A 145 3.81 -11.16 21.48
CA ILE A 145 4.52 -10.42 20.43
C ILE A 145 3.75 -9.12 20.16
N THR A 146 2.61 -9.21 19.46
CA THR A 146 1.89 -8.01 19.01
C THR A 146 0.89 -7.56 20.07
N ARG A 147 1.33 -6.69 20.99
CA ARG A 147 0.50 -6.16 22.09
C ARG A 147 -0.88 -5.68 21.62
N GLY A 148 -1.92 -6.07 22.34
CA GLY A 148 -3.32 -5.79 21.97
C GLY A 148 -3.89 -6.62 20.82
N GLY A 149 -3.11 -7.54 20.26
CA GLY A 149 -3.60 -8.64 19.44
C GLY A 149 -4.04 -9.84 20.27
N THR A 150 -4.79 -10.74 19.65
CA THR A 150 -5.18 -12.05 20.16
C THR A 150 -4.53 -13.12 19.31
N GLU A 151 -3.88 -14.09 19.93
CA GLU A 151 -3.36 -15.26 19.22
C GLU A 151 -4.50 -16.22 18.91
N ALA A 152 -4.44 -16.89 17.76
CA ALA A 152 -5.47 -17.84 17.38
C ALA A 152 -4.89 -19.02 16.62
N GLU A 153 -5.56 -20.16 16.76
CA GLU A 153 -5.28 -21.37 15.99
C GLU A 153 -6.37 -21.55 14.94
N HIS A 154 -5.97 -21.87 13.72
CA HIS A 154 -6.90 -22.20 12.65
C HIS A 154 -6.62 -23.61 12.12
N HIS A 155 -7.69 -24.33 11.79
CA HIS A 155 -7.61 -25.65 11.15
C HIS A 155 -8.46 -25.64 9.89
N LEU A 156 -7.84 -25.95 8.75
CA LEU A 156 -8.52 -26.03 7.46
C LEU A 156 -9.31 -27.34 7.38
N SER A 157 -10.55 -27.27 6.89
CA SER A 157 -11.38 -28.44 6.60
C SER A 157 -11.45 -28.73 5.10
N LYS A 158 -11.52 -27.66 4.29
CA LYS A 158 -11.56 -27.73 2.83
C LYS A 158 -11.03 -26.44 2.21
N VAL A 159 -10.30 -26.55 1.10
CA VAL A 159 -9.96 -25.45 0.20
C VAL A 159 -10.41 -25.82 -1.20
N GLY A 160 -11.14 -24.93 -1.86
CA GLY A 160 -11.48 -25.05 -3.28
C GLY A 160 -11.05 -23.83 -4.07
N ILE A 161 -10.87 -24.01 -5.38
CA ILE A 161 -10.55 -22.95 -6.35
C ILE A 161 -11.59 -22.91 -7.47
N VAL A 162 -11.97 -21.71 -7.87
CA VAL A 162 -12.65 -21.44 -9.14
C VAL A 162 -11.72 -20.56 -9.97
N VAL A 163 -11.45 -20.93 -11.22
CA VAL A 163 -10.68 -20.09 -12.16
C VAL A 163 -11.66 -19.33 -13.04
N HIS A 164 -11.41 -18.05 -13.28
CA HIS A 164 -12.37 -17.14 -13.95
C HIS A 164 -11.97 -16.75 -15.37
N SER A 165 -10.67 -16.81 -15.71
CA SER A 165 -10.19 -16.49 -17.06
C SER A 165 -9.23 -17.54 -17.62
N VAL A 166 -9.18 -17.63 -18.96
CA VAL A 166 -8.25 -18.53 -19.68
C VAL A 166 -6.79 -18.15 -19.41
N ALA A 167 -6.50 -16.84 -19.33
CA ALA A 167 -5.17 -16.35 -18.96
C ALA A 167 -4.76 -16.78 -17.54
N ALA A 168 -5.67 -16.70 -16.56
CA ALA A 168 -5.41 -17.20 -15.21
C ALA A 168 -5.20 -18.72 -15.18
N LYS A 169 -6.00 -19.49 -15.93
CA LYS A 169 -5.80 -20.94 -16.10
C LYS A 169 -4.41 -21.26 -16.62
N GLN A 170 -3.95 -20.58 -17.67
CA GLN A 170 -2.61 -20.78 -18.23
C GLN A 170 -1.50 -20.44 -17.20
N ARG A 171 -1.61 -19.28 -16.52
CA ARG A 171 -0.67 -18.86 -15.47
C ARG A 171 -0.61 -19.80 -14.26
N LEU A 172 -1.73 -20.40 -13.86
CA LEU A 172 -1.78 -21.40 -12.79
C LEU A 172 -1.20 -22.74 -13.25
N SER A 173 -1.52 -23.16 -14.48
CA SER A 173 -1.04 -24.41 -15.07
C SER A 173 0.49 -24.46 -15.22
N SER A 174 1.15 -23.32 -15.47
CA SER A 174 2.61 -23.25 -15.59
C SER A 174 3.36 -23.14 -14.26
N ARG A 175 2.66 -22.85 -13.14
CA ARG A 175 3.26 -22.73 -11.80
C ARG A 175 3.08 -23.98 -10.95
N LEU A 176 2.03 -24.76 -11.20
CA LEU A 176 1.66 -25.92 -10.39
C LEU A 176 2.40 -27.19 -10.82
N PRO A 177 3.00 -27.96 -9.89
CA PRO A 177 3.58 -29.26 -10.18
C PRO A 177 2.56 -30.23 -10.80
N ALA A 178 3.02 -31.08 -11.73
CA ALA A 178 2.19 -32.15 -12.30
C ALA A 178 1.69 -33.16 -11.25
N SER A 179 2.34 -33.24 -10.09
CA SER A 179 1.93 -34.02 -8.92
C SER A 179 0.74 -33.43 -8.14
N CYS A 180 0.08 -32.38 -8.65
CA CYS A 180 -1.24 -31.95 -8.18
C CYS A 180 -2.35 -32.95 -8.57
N VAL A 181 -2.30 -34.14 -7.96
CA VAL A 181 -3.03 -35.34 -8.38
C VAL A 181 -4.55 -35.15 -8.36
N GLY A 182 -5.17 -35.20 -9.54
CA GLY A 182 -6.62 -35.12 -9.76
C GLY A 182 -7.05 -33.95 -10.64
N LEU A 183 -6.15 -32.98 -10.85
CA LEU A 183 -6.35 -31.85 -11.74
C LEU A 183 -5.40 -31.94 -12.93
N ILE A 184 -5.89 -32.45 -14.06
CA ILE A 184 -5.32 -32.04 -15.34
C ILE A 184 -5.66 -30.55 -15.47
N LEU A 185 -4.73 -29.67 -15.08
CA LEU A 185 -4.94 -28.22 -15.08
C LEU A 185 -5.28 -27.68 -16.47
N GLY A 186 -4.76 -28.33 -17.53
CA GLY A 186 -5.19 -28.11 -18.92
C GLY A 186 -6.68 -28.39 -19.18
N GLN A 187 -7.37 -29.18 -18.35
CA GLN A 187 -8.80 -29.47 -18.40
C GLN A 187 -9.65 -28.69 -17.38
N MET A 188 -9.07 -27.79 -16.56
CA MET A 188 -9.88 -26.88 -15.74
C MET A 188 -10.81 -26.05 -16.66
N MET A 189 -12.09 -26.03 -16.34
CA MET A 189 -13.08 -25.20 -17.00
C MET A 189 -13.33 -23.94 -16.16
N PRO A 190 -13.31 -22.73 -16.75
CA PRO A 190 -13.67 -21.52 -16.04
C PRO A 190 -15.04 -21.63 -15.36
N GLY A 191 -15.19 -21.02 -14.19
CA GLY A 191 -16.43 -21.04 -13.39
C GLY A 191 -16.72 -22.35 -12.64
N LYS A 192 -15.99 -23.45 -12.88
CA LYS A 192 -16.12 -24.69 -12.09
C LYS A 192 -15.28 -24.64 -10.81
N LEU A 193 -15.85 -25.16 -9.72
CA LEU A 193 -15.17 -25.34 -8.44
C LEU A 193 -14.40 -26.66 -8.42
N TYR A 194 -13.11 -26.57 -8.11
CA TYR A 194 -12.20 -27.70 -7.95
C TYR A 194 -11.67 -27.76 -6.51
N GLU A 195 -11.50 -28.96 -5.96
CA GLU A 195 -10.99 -29.15 -4.59
C GLU A 195 -9.46 -29.19 -4.58
N LEU A 196 -8.82 -28.28 -3.85
CA LEU A 196 -7.37 -28.21 -3.68
C LEU A 196 -6.88 -28.93 -2.41
N TYR A 197 -7.75 -28.99 -1.41
CA TYR A 197 -7.51 -29.65 -0.12
C TYR A 197 -8.81 -30.04 0.56
N ASN A 198 -8.77 -31.17 1.29
CA ASN A 198 -9.86 -31.67 2.13
C ASN A 198 -9.26 -32.63 3.16
N THR A 199 -9.65 -32.48 4.43
CA THR A 199 -9.13 -33.31 5.54
C THR A 199 -9.33 -34.81 5.35
N ARG A 200 -10.35 -35.23 4.59
CA ARG A 200 -10.59 -36.65 4.28
C ARG A 200 -9.75 -37.18 3.11
N ALA A 201 -9.32 -36.32 2.20
CA ALA A 201 -8.65 -36.73 0.97
C ALA A 201 -7.13 -36.60 1.02
N GLY A 202 -6.58 -35.79 1.93
CA GLY A 202 -5.13 -35.59 2.13
C GLY A 202 -4.39 -34.90 0.97
N ARG A 203 -4.99 -34.82 -0.22
CA ARG A 203 -4.45 -34.12 -1.39
C ARG A 203 -4.20 -32.64 -1.07
N GLY A 204 -2.99 -32.16 -1.37
CA GLY A 204 -2.55 -30.81 -1.03
C GLY A 204 -1.79 -30.14 -2.16
N CYS A 205 -2.47 -29.25 -2.89
CA CYS A 205 -1.84 -28.32 -3.85
C CYS A 205 -1.55 -26.93 -3.25
N LEU A 206 -1.71 -26.80 -1.92
CA LEU A 206 -1.69 -25.52 -1.22
C LEU A 206 -0.30 -24.87 -1.28
N GLU A 207 0.74 -25.61 -0.92
CA GLU A 207 2.12 -25.10 -0.92
C GLU A 207 2.58 -24.64 -2.31
N ALA A 208 2.23 -25.39 -3.36
CA ALA A 208 2.53 -25.03 -4.75
C ALA A 208 1.81 -23.75 -5.24
N LEU A 209 0.70 -23.36 -4.59
CA LEU A 209 0.02 -22.09 -4.82
C LEU A 209 0.59 -20.95 -3.95
N GLY A 210 1.54 -21.23 -3.06
CA GLY A 210 1.94 -20.32 -1.98
C GLY A 210 0.78 -20.05 -1.00
N PHE A 211 -0.22 -20.93 -0.98
CA PHE A 211 -1.41 -20.74 -0.18
C PHE A 211 -1.05 -20.78 1.31
N SER A 212 -1.43 -19.73 2.00
CA SER A 212 -1.27 -19.57 3.43
C SER A 212 -2.56 -18.97 4.01
N MET A 213 -2.84 -19.34 5.26
CA MET A 213 -3.85 -18.70 6.10
C MET A 213 -3.22 -18.23 7.42
N MET A 214 -1.89 -18.06 7.46
CA MET A 214 -1.16 -17.66 8.67
C MET A 214 -1.62 -16.30 9.21
N GLU A 215 -2.27 -15.45 8.40
CA GLU A 215 -2.91 -14.23 8.89
C GLU A 215 -3.99 -14.48 9.97
N MET A 216 -4.60 -15.67 9.99
CA MET A 216 -5.55 -16.07 11.03
C MET A 216 -4.87 -16.39 12.37
N GLY A 217 -3.54 -16.42 12.44
CA GLY A 217 -2.78 -16.65 13.67
C GLY A 217 -2.76 -15.46 14.64
N LEU A 218 -3.04 -14.26 14.15
CA LEU A 218 -3.04 -13.01 14.90
C LEU A 218 -4.27 -12.18 14.52
N ILE A 219 -5.14 -11.91 15.50
CA ILE A 219 -6.46 -11.31 15.29
C ILE A 219 -6.69 -10.15 16.25
N ARG A 220 -7.23 -9.04 15.75
CA ARG A 220 -7.72 -7.91 16.56
C ARG A 220 -9.01 -7.39 15.95
N VAL A 221 -9.99 -7.03 16.78
CA VAL A 221 -11.18 -6.32 16.34
C VAL A 221 -11.22 -4.97 17.04
N GLU A 222 -11.31 -3.89 16.28
CA GLU A 222 -11.54 -2.55 16.80
C GLU A 222 -12.98 -2.13 16.56
N THR A 223 -13.63 -1.58 17.58
CA THR A 223 -14.96 -0.97 17.47
C THR A 223 -14.86 0.53 17.72
N GLN A 224 -15.07 1.30 16.66
CA GLN A 224 -15.13 2.74 16.68
C GLN A 224 -16.56 3.19 17.02
N HIS A 225 -16.73 3.92 18.11
CA HIS A 225 -18.01 4.46 18.55
C HIS A 225 -18.10 5.95 18.20
N HIS A 226 -19.06 6.31 17.32
CA HIS A 226 -19.33 7.69 16.97
C HIS A 226 -20.38 8.31 17.90
N ARG A 227 -20.25 9.62 18.16
CA ARG A 227 -21.11 10.36 19.10
C ARG A 227 -22.61 10.30 18.78
N HIS A 228 -22.99 10.02 17.53
CA HIS A 228 -24.38 9.92 17.07
C HIS A 228 -24.91 8.46 17.02
N GLY A 229 -24.35 7.55 17.81
CA GLY A 229 -24.86 6.17 17.98
C GLY A 229 -24.44 5.17 16.89
N GLY A 230 -23.84 5.63 15.79
CA GLY A 230 -23.22 4.75 14.80
C GLY A 230 -21.95 4.08 15.33
N LYS A 231 -21.72 2.81 14.96
CA LYS A 231 -20.46 2.10 15.20
C LYS A 231 -19.88 1.53 13.92
N VAL A 232 -18.55 1.58 13.80
CA VAL A 232 -17.78 0.92 12.75
C VAL A 232 -16.93 -0.16 13.40
N GLN A 233 -16.91 -1.36 12.84
CA GLN A 233 -16.11 -2.48 13.32
C GLN A 233 -15.11 -2.91 12.26
N GLU A 234 -13.85 -3.00 12.66
CA GLU A 234 -12.71 -3.35 11.81
C GLU A 234 -12.02 -4.60 12.35
N LEU A 235 -11.91 -5.64 11.51
CA LEU A 235 -11.19 -6.87 11.77
C LEU A 235 -9.80 -6.78 11.13
N PHE A 236 -8.79 -6.82 11.98
CA PHE A 236 -7.40 -6.93 11.61
C PHE A 236 -6.98 -8.40 11.69
N LEU A 237 -6.32 -8.85 10.63
CA LEU A 237 -5.65 -10.14 10.55
C LEU A 237 -4.16 -9.89 10.36
N GLY A 238 -3.34 -10.84 10.81
CA GLY A 238 -1.89 -10.74 10.77
C GLY A 238 -1.33 -10.36 9.39
N ASP A 239 -0.21 -9.64 9.38
CA ASP A 239 0.57 -9.38 8.18
C ASP A 239 1.03 -10.67 7.49
N ILE A 240 1.38 -10.57 6.21
CA ILE A 240 1.94 -11.68 5.43
C ILE A 240 3.36 -11.33 5.01
N HIS A 241 4.23 -12.33 4.91
CA HIS A 241 5.61 -12.09 4.56
C HIS A 241 5.76 -11.46 3.17
N THR A 242 6.65 -10.47 3.04
CA THR A 242 6.90 -9.75 1.78
C THR A 242 7.60 -10.61 0.74
N ASP A 243 8.48 -11.53 1.17
CA ASP A 243 8.94 -12.64 0.34
C ASP A 243 7.88 -13.77 0.35
N TRP A 244 7.42 -14.13 -0.84
CA TRP A 244 6.43 -15.17 -1.09
C TRP A 244 6.83 -16.55 -0.53
N THR A 245 8.12 -16.89 -0.59
CA THR A 245 8.65 -18.21 -0.19
C THR A 245 8.49 -18.50 1.31
N GLN A 246 8.41 -17.45 2.14
CA GLN A 246 8.35 -17.58 3.60
C GLN A 246 6.90 -17.62 4.13
N ARG A 247 5.89 -17.33 3.30
CA ARG A 247 4.51 -17.08 3.75
C ARG A 247 3.79 -18.25 4.40
N THR A 248 4.19 -19.48 4.10
CA THR A 248 3.61 -20.70 4.67
C THR A 248 4.12 -20.98 6.09
N GLN A 249 5.24 -20.38 6.48
CA GLN A 249 5.92 -20.58 7.77
C GLN A 249 6.00 -19.30 8.63
N TYR A 250 5.77 -18.13 8.02
CA TYR A 250 5.81 -16.84 8.71
C TYR A 250 4.75 -16.75 9.82
N ARG A 251 5.19 -16.35 11.01
CA ARG A 251 4.31 -15.94 12.11
C ARG A 251 4.10 -14.42 12.03
N PRO A 252 2.85 -13.94 11.89
CA PRO A 252 2.57 -12.51 11.83
C PRO A 252 3.08 -11.73 13.05
N THR A 253 3.52 -10.50 12.81
CA THR A 253 3.98 -9.54 13.83
C THR A 253 3.33 -8.16 13.68
N GLY A 254 2.79 -7.85 12.50
CA GLY A 254 1.95 -6.69 12.19
C GLY A 254 0.53 -7.11 11.76
N TYR A 255 -0.17 -6.20 11.08
CA TYR A 255 -1.51 -6.46 10.53
C TYR A 255 -1.61 -6.03 9.07
N GLN A 256 -2.43 -6.74 8.30
CA GLN A 256 -2.91 -6.29 7.00
C GLN A 256 -3.89 -5.11 7.15
N GLN A 257 -4.23 -4.47 6.02
CA GLN A 257 -5.36 -3.54 5.97
C GLN A 257 -6.64 -4.22 6.53
N PRO A 258 -7.41 -3.56 7.42
CA PRO A 258 -8.55 -4.19 8.08
C PRO A 258 -9.71 -4.43 7.11
N LEU A 259 -10.43 -5.53 7.37
CA LEU A 259 -11.76 -5.78 6.82
C LEU A 259 -12.80 -5.05 7.66
N GLN A 260 -13.87 -4.54 7.06
CA GLN A 260 -14.99 -3.95 7.82
C GLN A 260 -16.16 -4.92 7.94
N ASN A 261 -16.86 -4.87 9.08
CA ASN A 261 -18.03 -5.71 9.31
C ASN A 261 -19.17 -5.33 8.35
N ALA A 262 -19.72 -6.31 7.63
CA ALA A 262 -20.75 -6.07 6.62
C ALA A 262 -22.02 -5.37 7.15
N MET A 263 -22.30 -5.46 8.46
CA MET A 263 -23.43 -4.78 9.12
C MET A 263 -23.03 -3.52 9.91
N HIS A 264 -21.73 -3.31 10.14
CA HIS A 264 -21.19 -2.22 10.96
C HIS A 264 -19.93 -1.64 10.30
N HIS A 265 -20.11 -1.00 9.14
CA HIS A 265 -19.06 -0.40 8.34
C HIS A 265 -19.30 1.11 8.11
N ILE A 266 -18.33 1.77 7.49
CA ILE A 266 -18.46 3.17 7.08
C ILE A 266 -19.46 3.28 5.94
N HIS A 267 -20.57 3.99 6.14
CA HIS A 267 -21.57 4.22 5.10
C HIS A 267 -21.40 5.56 4.38
N PRO A 268 -21.60 5.62 3.04
CA PRO A 268 -21.82 4.49 2.13
C PRO A 268 -20.50 3.77 1.77
N CYS A 269 -20.54 2.44 1.61
CA CYS A 269 -19.43 1.66 1.05
C CYS A 269 -19.93 0.76 -0.11
N PRO A 270 -19.91 1.25 -1.37
CA PRO A 270 -20.34 0.46 -2.52
C PRO A 270 -19.54 -0.83 -2.71
N VAL A 271 -18.21 -0.79 -2.49
CA VAL A 271 -17.33 -1.97 -2.58
C VAL A 271 -17.72 -3.03 -1.54
N CYS A 272 -18.00 -2.64 -0.30
CA CYS A 272 -18.43 -3.56 0.75
C CYS A 272 -19.67 -4.35 0.34
N ALA A 273 -20.65 -3.69 -0.31
CA ALA A 273 -21.86 -4.34 -0.80
C ALA A 273 -21.60 -5.32 -1.96
N LEU A 274 -20.65 -5.02 -2.84
CA LEU A 274 -20.22 -5.94 -3.91
C LEU A 274 -19.51 -7.18 -3.33
N VAL A 275 -18.54 -6.96 -2.45
CA VAL A 275 -17.73 -8.03 -1.80
C VAL A 275 -18.57 -8.88 -0.84
N TYR A 276 -19.60 -8.32 -0.20
CA TYR A 276 -20.54 -9.07 0.64
C TYR A 276 -21.46 -9.99 -0.17
N ARG A 277 -21.81 -9.60 -1.41
CA ARG A 277 -22.73 -10.34 -2.29
C ARG A 277 -22.04 -11.33 -3.22
N SER A 278 -20.72 -11.45 -3.17
CA SER A 278 -19.96 -12.34 -4.04
C SER A 278 -20.16 -13.82 -3.69
N SER A 279 -19.79 -14.70 -4.62
CA SER A 279 -19.56 -16.13 -4.34
C SER A 279 -18.28 -16.57 -5.03
N GLU A 280 -17.80 -17.78 -4.73
CA GLU A 280 -16.58 -18.30 -5.35
C GLU A 280 -16.67 -18.38 -6.88
N GLN A 281 -17.87 -18.54 -7.46
CA GLN A 281 -18.13 -18.49 -8.91
C GLN A 281 -18.42 -17.07 -9.44
N ARG A 282 -18.74 -16.12 -8.56
CA ARG A 282 -19.11 -14.74 -8.91
C ARG A 282 -18.28 -13.75 -8.07
N PRO A 283 -16.98 -13.58 -8.41
CA PRO A 283 -16.14 -12.57 -7.79
C PRO A 283 -16.70 -11.17 -8.06
N PRO A 284 -16.51 -10.22 -7.13
CA PRO A 284 -16.98 -8.85 -7.30
C PRO A 284 -16.08 -8.10 -8.30
N VAL A 285 -16.64 -7.61 -9.40
CA VAL A 285 -15.95 -6.66 -10.28
C VAL A 285 -16.09 -5.26 -9.67
N LEU A 286 -14.97 -4.62 -9.33
CA LEU A 286 -15.01 -3.28 -8.73
C LEU A 286 -15.14 -2.19 -9.81
N PRO A 287 -15.82 -1.07 -9.52
CA PRO A 287 -15.92 0.04 -10.46
C PRO A 287 -14.57 0.72 -10.64
N ARG A 288 -14.25 1.10 -11.89
CA ARG A 288 -13.08 1.93 -12.23
C ARG A 288 -13.05 3.19 -11.37
N GLY A 289 -12.07 3.27 -10.47
CA GLY A 289 -11.72 4.52 -9.81
C GLY A 289 -11.00 5.47 -10.77
N PRO A 290 -11.20 6.80 -10.69
CA PRO A 290 -10.39 7.73 -11.46
C PRO A 290 -8.92 7.58 -11.03
N ALA A 291 -8.02 7.49 -12.00
CA ALA A 291 -6.58 7.57 -11.73
C ALA A 291 -6.25 8.99 -11.26
N ALA A 292 -6.11 9.17 -9.94
CA ALA A 292 -5.65 10.44 -9.39
C ALA A 292 -4.15 10.62 -9.73
N PRO A 293 -3.73 11.75 -10.31
CA PRO A 293 -2.31 12.04 -10.46
C PRO A 293 -1.65 12.11 -9.08
N LEU A 294 -0.39 11.68 -8.99
CA LEU A 294 0.37 11.79 -7.75
C LEU A 294 0.55 13.27 -7.40
N SER A 295 -0.06 13.70 -6.30
CA SER A 295 0.16 15.00 -5.70
C SER A 295 0.70 14.80 -4.29
N LEU A 296 1.97 15.16 -4.08
CA LEU A 296 2.65 15.01 -2.80
C LEU A 296 2.57 16.26 -1.92
N SER A 297 2.32 17.43 -2.52
CA SER A 297 2.44 18.72 -1.85
C SER A 297 1.65 18.79 -0.55
N GLY A 298 2.28 19.38 0.47
CA GLY A 298 1.69 19.56 1.80
C GLY A 298 2.07 18.45 2.78
N ARG A 299 1.26 18.36 3.84
CA ARG A 299 1.53 17.54 5.03
C ARG A 299 0.56 16.37 5.10
N TRP A 300 1.07 15.17 5.35
CA TRP A 300 0.33 13.92 5.41
C TRP A 300 0.52 13.27 6.78
N VAL A 301 -0.55 12.75 7.38
CA VAL A 301 -0.50 12.09 8.70
C VAL A 301 -1.19 10.74 8.74
N SER A 302 -0.72 9.86 9.61
CA SER A 302 -1.41 8.61 9.95
C SER A 302 -2.81 8.86 10.51
N GLN A 303 -3.80 8.10 10.03
CA GLN A 303 -5.18 8.14 10.52
C GLN A 303 -5.36 7.45 11.88
N ARG A 304 -4.48 6.50 12.19
CA ARG A 304 -4.56 5.57 13.32
C ARG A 304 -3.14 5.24 13.83
N CYS A 305 -3.03 4.65 15.01
CA CYS A 305 -1.80 3.99 15.44
C CYS A 305 -1.49 2.84 14.46
N GLU A 306 -0.30 2.82 13.88
CA GLU A 306 0.12 1.80 12.92
C GLU A 306 0.98 0.74 13.60
N THR A 307 0.72 -0.54 13.30
CA THR A 307 1.60 -1.64 13.74
C THR A 307 2.62 -1.95 12.65
N ARG A 308 3.88 -2.10 13.04
CA ARG A 308 5.00 -2.45 12.16
C ARG A 308 5.51 -3.86 12.48
N PRO A 309 6.10 -4.57 11.51
CA PRO A 309 6.83 -5.81 11.80
C PRO A 309 7.87 -5.60 12.91
N ASN A 310 8.10 -6.64 13.72
CA ASN A 310 8.97 -6.60 14.91
C ASN A 310 8.51 -5.67 16.05
N ILE A 311 7.20 -5.50 16.23
CA ILE A 311 6.56 -4.88 17.40
C ILE A 311 6.97 -3.41 17.63
N LEU A 312 6.83 -2.58 16.61
CA LEU A 312 6.87 -1.13 16.77
C LEU A 312 5.50 -0.53 16.42
N PHE A 313 4.88 0.14 17.38
CA PHE A 313 3.72 0.99 17.12
C PHE A 313 4.21 2.37 16.74
N LEU A 314 3.66 2.98 15.69
CA LEU A 314 4.05 4.33 15.29
C LEU A 314 2.93 5.16 14.69
N THR A 315 3.19 6.48 14.62
CA THR A 315 2.49 7.40 13.72
C THR A 315 3.49 8.12 12.83
N ARG A 316 3.09 8.37 11.58
CA ARG A 316 3.85 9.07 10.53
C ARG A 316 3.24 10.44 10.30
N ASP A 317 4.11 11.40 10.04
CA ASP A 317 3.77 12.82 9.84
C ASP A 317 4.82 13.39 8.85
N PHE A 318 4.46 13.39 7.57
CA PHE A 318 5.37 13.67 6.44
C PHE A 318 4.98 14.97 5.76
N THR A 319 5.96 15.83 5.48
CA THR A 319 5.79 17.05 4.69
C THR A 319 6.64 16.94 3.43
N PHE A 320 6.04 17.18 2.27
CA PHE A 320 6.76 17.20 0.99
C PHE A 320 6.70 18.60 0.38
N ASP A 321 7.85 19.05 -0.12
CA ASP A 321 8.01 20.22 -0.96
C ASP A 321 8.44 19.75 -2.37
N PRO A 322 7.49 19.67 -3.33
CA PRO A 322 7.80 19.28 -4.70
C PRO A 322 8.62 20.31 -5.49
N GLU A 323 8.64 21.58 -5.09
CA GLU A 323 9.39 22.64 -5.79
C GLU A 323 10.88 22.55 -5.44
N GLN A 324 11.20 22.30 -4.16
CA GLN A 324 12.55 22.08 -3.67
C GLN A 324 13.04 20.62 -3.83
N HIS A 325 12.19 19.73 -4.33
CA HIS A 325 12.41 18.27 -4.31
C HIS A 325 12.78 17.74 -2.91
N ALA A 326 12.23 18.37 -1.86
CA ALA A 326 12.62 18.15 -0.47
C ALA A 326 11.50 17.47 0.33
N TRP A 327 11.86 16.75 1.39
CA TRP A 327 10.91 16.11 2.27
C TRP A 327 11.41 16.07 3.71
N GLU A 328 10.46 16.09 4.64
CA GLU A 328 10.66 15.80 6.06
C GLU A 328 9.65 14.74 6.50
N GLY A 329 10.09 13.77 7.29
CA GLY A 329 9.24 12.74 7.87
C GLY A 329 9.50 12.54 9.34
N ILE A 330 8.46 12.69 10.15
CA ILE A 330 8.47 12.45 11.59
C ILE A 330 7.79 11.11 11.87
N TYR A 331 8.51 10.22 12.55
CA TYR A 331 8.03 8.90 13.01
C TYR A 331 8.03 8.88 14.54
N ARG A 332 6.85 8.96 15.14
CA ARG A 332 6.68 8.87 16.60
C ARG A 332 6.43 7.42 16.94
N HIS A 333 7.27 6.82 17.79
CA HIS A 333 7.20 5.41 18.19
C HIS A 333 6.59 5.28 19.58
N TYR A 334 5.88 4.17 19.82
CA TYR A 334 5.11 3.93 21.03
C TYR A 334 5.22 2.47 21.48
N SER A 335 5.01 2.24 22.78
CA SER A 335 5.06 0.89 23.40
C SER A 335 3.70 0.16 23.41
N ASP A 336 2.64 0.84 22.98
CA ASP A 336 1.25 0.40 23.08
C ASP A 336 0.43 0.63 21.79
N PRO A 337 -0.60 -0.20 21.52
CA PRO A 337 -1.41 -0.14 20.30
C PRO A 337 -2.38 1.04 20.24
N ALA A 338 -2.52 1.85 21.30
CA ALA A 338 -3.27 3.11 21.23
C ALA A 338 -2.38 4.31 20.85
N CYS A 339 -1.06 4.12 20.78
CA CYS A 339 -0.07 5.18 20.61
C CYS A 339 -0.18 6.24 21.73
N SER A 340 -0.27 5.78 22.98
CA SER A 340 -0.44 6.61 24.18
C SER A 340 0.83 6.77 25.02
N GLN A 341 1.78 5.84 24.91
CA GLN A 341 3.06 5.79 25.63
C GLN A 341 4.22 5.94 24.62
N PRO A 342 4.73 7.16 24.38
CA PRO A 342 5.80 7.39 23.41
C PRO A 342 7.15 6.85 23.91
N THR A 343 7.94 6.25 23.04
CA THR A 343 9.27 5.70 23.35
C THR A 343 10.40 6.56 22.77
N PHE A 344 10.32 6.88 21.49
CA PHE A 344 11.19 7.86 20.81
C PHE A 344 10.52 8.46 19.58
N THR A 345 11.05 9.60 19.12
CA THR A 345 10.69 10.21 17.84
C THR A 345 11.90 10.23 16.93
N LEU A 346 11.75 9.78 15.68
CA LEU A 346 12.71 10.00 14.60
C LEU A 346 12.21 11.17 13.74
N ARG A 347 13.08 12.11 13.42
CA ARG A 347 12.85 13.17 12.43
C ARG A 347 13.88 13.00 11.32
N ALA A 348 13.45 12.58 10.14
CA ALA A 348 14.30 12.33 8.98
C ALA A 348 14.00 13.38 7.90
N SER A 349 15.02 13.81 7.16
CA SER A 349 14.84 14.72 6.02
C SER A 349 15.83 14.47 4.89
N GLY A 350 15.51 15.03 3.73
CA GLY A 350 16.40 15.07 2.58
C GLY A 350 15.65 15.39 1.29
N HIS A 351 16.06 14.73 0.21
CA HIS A 351 15.57 15.02 -1.14
C HIS A 351 14.92 13.80 -1.77
N PHE A 352 14.05 14.01 -2.76
CA PHE A 352 13.39 12.94 -3.51
C PHE A 352 13.37 13.24 -5.01
N ALA A 353 13.45 12.19 -5.83
CA ALA A 353 13.22 12.26 -7.26
C ALA A 353 12.01 11.40 -7.64
N GLN A 354 11.09 11.98 -8.42
CA GLN A 354 9.99 11.24 -9.03
C GLN A 354 10.50 10.51 -10.29
N GLY A 355 10.26 9.21 -10.34
CA GLY A 355 10.53 8.37 -11.51
C GLY A 355 9.25 8.06 -12.29
N ASN A 356 9.32 6.98 -13.06
CA ASN A 356 8.23 6.55 -13.94
C ASN A 356 7.03 5.97 -13.16
N PRO A 357 5.85 5.87 -13.80
CA PRO A 357 4.78 4.99 -13.35
C PRO A 357 5.29 3.55 -13.16
N SER A 358 4.80 2.84 -12.14
CA SER A 358 5.27 1.48 -11.87
C SER A 358 4.69 0.47 -12.85
N VAL A 359 5.57 -0.34 -13.43
CA VAL A 359 5.19 -1.47 -14.29
C VAL A 359 4.55 -2.63 -13.54
N LYS A 360 4.63 -2.64 -12.19
CA LYS A 360 4.10 -3.71 -11.34
C LYS A 360 2.72 -3.40 -10.76
N VAL A 361 2.40 -2.14 -10.49
CA VAL A 361 1.16 -1.71 -9.83
C VAL A 361 0.58 -0.51 -10.56
N SER A 362 -0.58 -0.68 -11.18
CA SER A 362 -1.18 0.37 -12.02
C SER A 362 -1.65 1.57 -11.18
N GLY A 363 -1.44 2.76 -11.72
CA GLY A 363 -1.71 4.04 -11.04
C GLY A 363 -0.72 4.41 -9.93
N ALA A 364 0.32 3.60 -9.69
CA ALA A 364 1.38 3.92 -8.74
C ALA A 364 2.60 4.52 -9.45
N THR A 365 3.40 5.30 -8.73
CA THR A 365 4.62 5.96 -9.22
C THR A 365 5.83 5.51 -8.40
N GLU A 366 6.96 5.30 -9.09
CA GLU A 366 8.21 4.90 -8.48
C GLU A 366 9.03 6.13 -8.06
N LEU A 367 9.41 6.24 -6.79
CA LEU A 367 10.21 7.36 -6.27
C LEU A 367 11.57 6.89 -5.76
N VAL A 368 12.55 7.80 -5.71
CA VAL A 368 13.81 7.57 -5.03
C VAL A 368 14.03 8.67 -4.01
N PHE A 369 14.01 8.30 -2.74
CA PHE A 369 14.33 9.18 -1.62
C PHE A 369 15.81 9.07 -1.29
N LYS A 370 16.43 10.20 -0.95
CA LYS A 370 17.77 10.27 -0.35
C LYS A 370 17.62 10.91 1.03
N VAL A 371 17.88 10.13 2.07
CA VAL A 371 17.89 10.59 3.46
C VAL A 371 19.29 11.13 3.76
N ILE A 372 19.36 12.37 4.24
CA ILE A 372 20.64 13.07 4.48
C ILE A 372 20.83 13.44 5.95
N GLN A 373 19.75 13.73 6.68
CA GLN A 373 19.77 14.06 8.10
C GLN A 373 18.72 13.23 8.81
N VAL A 374 19.09 12.71 9.99
CA VAL A 374 18.13 12.12 10.93
C VAL A 374 18.48 12.61 12.32
N ARG A 375 17.45 13.06 13.02
CA ARG A 375 17.50 13.42 14.44
C ARG A 375 16.59 12.50 15.24
N VAL A 376 16.93 12.28 16.50
CA VAL A 376 16.19 11.40 17.40
C VAL A 376 15.99 12.08 18.74
N THR A 377 14.79 11.95 19.29
CA THR A 377 14.46 12.36 20.66
C THR A 377 14.00 11.13 21.43
N ALA A 378 14.67 10.79 22.53
CA ALA A 378 14.20 9.76 23.46
C ALA A 378 13.03 10.33 24.28
N ALA A 379 11.89 9.66 24.30
CA ALA A 379 10.71 10.10 25.06
C ALA A 379 10.62 9.47 26.46
N GLU A 380 11.40 8.42 26.71
CA GLU A 380 11.42 7.69 27.98
C GLU A 380 12.84 7.32 28.43
N GLU A 381 13.00 7.17 29.74
CA GLU A 381 14.24 6.84 30.42
C GLU A 381 14.87 5.50 29.98
N PRO A 382 14.12 4.39 29.76
CA PRO A 382 14.69 3.14 29.23
C PRO A 382 15.32 3.31 27.84
N THR A 383 14.69 4.08 26.96
CA THR A 383 15.18 4.33 25.61
C THR A 383 16.44 5.22 25.63
N ALA A 384 16.48 6.28 26.46
CA ALA A 384 17.69 7.09 26.64
C ALA A 384 18.87 6.25 27.19
N LYS A 385 18.63 5.40 28.18
CA LYS A 385 19.64 4.46 28.73
C LYS A 385 20.14 3.46 27.69
N MET A 386 19.25 2.91 26.87
CA MET A 386 19.59 2.01 25.78
C MET A 386 20.51 2.69 24.75
N LEU A 387 20.21 3.94 24.37
CA LEU A 387 21.01 4.72 23.41
C LEU A 387 22.38 5.12 23.99
N ASN A 388 22.45 5.45 25.29
CA ASN A 388 23.73 5.69 25.99
C ASN A 388 24.62 4.44 26.09
N GLY A 389 24.07 3.24 25.94
CA GLY A 389 24.83 1.98 25.83
C GLY A 389 25.55 1.77 24.49
N THR A 390 25.38 2.66 23.52
CA THR A 390 26.03 2.56 22.20
C THR A 390 27.52 2.93 22.24
N ARG A 391 28.30 2.36 21.32
CA ARG A 391 29.73 2.69 21.19
C ARG A 391 29.89 4.15 20.73
N PRO A 392 30.95 4.87 21.18
CA PRO A 392 31.22 6.22 20.72
C PRO A 392 31.27 6.34 19.20
N GLY A 393 30.65 7.40 18.66
CA GLY A 393 30.59 7.65 17.22
C GLY A 393 29.70 6.70 16.43
N LYS A 394 28.74 6.00 17.07
CA LYS A 394 27.82 5.05 16.40
C LYS A 394 26.33 5.34 16.57
N CYS A 395 25.96 6.33 17.39
CA CYS A 395 24.57 6.78 17.56
C CYS A 395 24.56 8.13 18.29
N GLY A 396 24.83 9.23 17.57
CA GLY A 396 24.90 10.57 18.15
C GLY A 396 26.06 10.76 19.14
N ARG A 397 25.91 11.72 20.05
CA ARG A 397 26.89 12.05 21.10
C ARG A 397 26.87 10.99 22.20
N ALA A 398 27.99 10.28 22.33
CA ALA A 398 28.20 9.26 23.35
C ALA A 398 27.93 9.80 24.77
N GLY A 399 27.10 9.09 25.55
CA GLY A 399 26.73 9.48 26.91
C GLY A 399 25.85 10.72 27.03
N GLY A 400 25.42 11.35 25.93
CA GLY A 400 24.62 12.57 25.94
C GLY A 400 23.11 12.35 25.72
N TRP A 401 22.61 11.12 25.72
CA TRP A 401 21.18 10.87 25.50
C TRP A 401 20.40 11.16 26.78
N GLU A 402 19.50 12.14 26.68
CA GLU A 402 18.63 12.61 27.75
C GLU A 402 17.17 12.58 27.27
N VAL A 403 16.23 12.42 28.20
CA VAL A 403 14.80 12.37 27.88
C VAL A 403 14.32 13.75 27.42
N GLY A 404 13.63 13.81 26.28
CA GLY A 404 13.11 15.03 25.67
C GLY A 404 14.14 15.84 24.88
N VAL A 405 15.43 15.46 24.88
CA VAL A 405 16.48 16.16 24.14
C VAL A 405 16.66 15.53 22.75
N GLU A 406 16.61 16.36 21.71
CA GLU A 406 16.89 15.96 20.32
C GLU A 406 18.41 15.87 20.08
N GLN A 407 18.87 14.79 19.47
CA GLN A 407 20.23 14.67 18.94
C GLN A 407 20.25 14.39 17.44
N ASP A 408 21.27 14.92 16.75
CA ASP A 408 21.55 14.64 15.35
C ASP A 408 22.45 13.39 15.20
N LEU A 409 22.03 12.46 14.33
CA LEU A 409 22.77 11.24 13.98
C LEU A 409 23.67 11.40 12.76
N THR A 410 23.59 12.53 12.05
CA THR A 410 24.39 12.81 10.84
C THR A 410 25.89 12.77 11.11
N PRO A 411 26.43 13.32 12.23
CA PRO A 411 27.86 13.23 12.54
C PRO A 411 28.37 11.82 12.87
N THR A 412 27.47 10.83 13.01
CA THR A 412 27.81 9.43 13.30
C THR A 412 27.41 8.46 12.19
N ASP A 413 27.15 8.98 10.98
CA ASP A 413 26.65 8.22 9.82
C ASP A 413 25.38 7.39 10.14
N GLY A 414 24.51 7.92 11.02
CA GLY A 414 23.29 7.26 11.50
C GLY A 414 23.41 6.65 12.89
N CYS A 415 22.60 5.61 13.14
CA CYS A 415 22.57 4.85 14.38
C CYS A 415 22.25 3.38 14.11
N THR A 416 23.26 2.50 14.17
CA THR A 416 23.09 1.08 13.85
C THR A 416 22.11 0.37 14.77
N LEU A 417 22.03 0.78 16.05
CA LEU A 417 21.09 0.21 17.03
C LEU A 417 19.62 0.44 16.65
N LEU A 418 19.32 1.56 15.97
CA LEU A 418 17.99 1.89 15.47
C LEU A 418 17.79 1.45 14.00
N GLY A 419 18.74 0.73 13.41
CA GLY A 419 18.72 0.34 11.99
C GLY A 419 18.97 1.50 11.01
N ILE A 420 19.43 2.65 11.50
CA ILE A 420 19.60 3.88 10.71
C ILE A 420 21.04 3.97 10.20
N LYS A 421 21.22 4.22 8.91
CA LYS A 421 22.51 4.47 8.26
C LYS A 421 22.39 5.72 7.40
N LEU A 422 23.34 6.64 7.48
CA LEU A 422 23.33 7.87 6.69
C LEU A 422 24.61 8.05 5.84
N PRO A 423 24.51 8.80 4.73
CA PRO A 423 23.29 9.01 3.96
C PRO A 423 22.84 7.69 3.30
N HIS A 424 21.53 7.48 3.11
CA HIS A 424 21.02 6.32 2.38
C HIS A 424 19.97 6.68 1.33
N LYS A 425 19.73 5.74 0.40
CA LYS A 425 18.65 5.84 -0.59
C LYS A 425 17.54 4.84 -0.26
N GLU A 426 16.30 5.23 -0.47
CA GLU A 426 15.13 4.36 -0.42
C GLU A 426 14.38 4.40 -1.75
N TYR A 427 14.09 3.23 -2.30
CA TYR A 427 13.36 3.04 -3.54
C TYR A 427 11.90 2.74 -3.19
N GLU A 428 11.05 3.75 -3.31
CA GLU A 428 9.66 3.70 -2.83
C GLU A 428 8.62 3.53 -3.94
N LEU A 429 7.43 3.13 -3.54
CA LEU A 429 6.23 3.09 -4.37
C LEU A 429 5.18 4.00 -3.76
N PHE A 430 4.65 4.96 -4.51
CA PHE A 430 3.65 5.92 -4.03
C PHE A 430 2.39 5.84 -4.89
N LYS A 431 1.22 6.08 -4.28
CA LYS A 431 -0.07 6.19 -4.99
C LYS A 431 -0.99 7.14 -4.23
N THR A 432 -1.62 8.07 -4.95
CA THR A 432 -2.72 8.88 -4.39
C THR A 432 -4.05 8.23 -4.79
N GLU A 433 -5.01 8.16 -3.87
CA GLU A 433 -6.40 7.80 -4.14
C GLU A 433 -7.34 8.78 -3.44
N LEU A 434 -8.63 8.67 -3.70
CA LEU A 434 -9.66 9.35 -2.92
C LEU A 434 -10.32 8.38 -1.93
N ASP A 435 -10.64 8.85 -0.74
CA ASP A 435 -11.44 8.10 0.23
C ASP A 435 -12.96 8.16 -0.09
N HIS A 436 -13.76 7.49 0.74
CA HIS A 436 -15.22 7.47 0.65
C HIS A 436 -15.90 8.86 0.74
N ARG A 437 -15.19 9.88 1.25
CA ARG A 437 -15.64 11.28 1.35
C ARG A 437 -15.04 12.17 0.26
N LYS A 438 -14.27 11.60 -0.66
CA LYS A 438 -13.48 12.28 -1.70
C LYS A 438 -12.29 13.09 -1.17
N HIS A 439 -11.81 12.81 0.04
CA HIS A 439 -10.53 13.37 0.51
C HIS A 439 -9.35 12.61 -0.09
N PRO A 440 -8.23 13.28 -0.41
CA PRO A 440 -7.04 12.60 -0.90
C PRO A 440 -6.36 11.80 0.21
N VAL A 441 -5.96 10.57 -0.12
CA VAL A 441 -5.16 9.68 0.72
C VAL A 441 -3.89 9.25 0.00
N LEU A 442 -2.80 9.17 0.73
CA LEU A 442 -1.49 8.79 0.23
C LEU A 442 -1.09 7.40 0.70
N PHE A 443 -0.86 6.51 -0.25
CA PHE A 443 -0.28 5.19 -0.05
C PHE A 443 1.22 5.24 -0.33
N ILE A 444 1.99 4.61 0.55
CA ILE A 444 3.46 4.55 0.52
C ILE A 444 3.88 3.08 0.64
N GLY A 445 4.97 2.71 -0.01
CA GLY A 445 5.42 1.32 -0.16
C GLY A 445 5.51 0.55 1.16
N GLU A 446 4.91 -0.64 1.19
CA GLU A 446 4.98 -1.58 2.30
C GLU A 446 6.44 -1.91 2.63
N ARG A 447 6.75 -2.08 3.91
CA ARG A 447 8.14 -2.28 4.34
C ARG A 447 8.44 -3.76 4.55
N PRO A 448 9.64 -4.23 4.18
CA PRO A 448 10.01 -5.63 4.29
C PRO A 448 9.78 -6.20 5.70
N THR A 449 9.12 -7.36 5.77
CA THR A 449 8.84 -8.06 7.03
C THR A 449 10.09 -8.63 7.70
N ASP A 450 11.19 -8.78 6.94
CA ASP A 450 12.52 -9.14 7.46
C ASP A 450 13.27 -7.95 8.11
N GLY A 451 12.67 -6.75 8.12
CA GLY A 451 13.28 -5.54 8.65
C GLY A 451 14.33 -4.90 7.73
N SER A 452 14.52 -5.41 6.51
CA SER A 452 15.45 -4.82 5.55
C SER A 452 14.92 -3.51 4.94
N SER A 453 15.84 -2.67 4.45
CA SER A 453 15.49 -1.42 3.76
C SER A 453 15.32 -1.65 2.24
N PRO A 454 14.44 -0.89 1.56
CA PRO A 454 14.33 -0.89 0.11
C PRO A 454 15.50 -0.09 -0.52
N ASP A 455 16.72 -0.57 -0.31
CA ASP A 455 18.00 0.11 -0.60
C ASP A 455 18.44 0.06 -2.08
N ARG A 456 17.69 -0.66 -2.92
CA ARG A 456 17.97 -0.87 -4.35
C ARG A 456 16.68 -1.12 -5.15
N PRO A 457 16.65 -0.85 -6.48
CA PRO A 457 15.44 -0.96 -7.29
C PRO A 457 14.74 -2.32 -7.20
N GLN A 458 15.50 -3.42 -7.07
CA GLN A 458 14.97 -4.78 -6.98
C GLN A 458 14.24 -5.05 -5.65
N ARG A 459 14.52 -4.26 -4.61
CA ARG A 459 13.83 -4.28 -3.31
C ARG A 459 12.72 -3.23 -3.19
N ARG A 460 12.39 -2.49 -4.26
CA ARG A 460 11.27 -1.55 -4.24
C ARG A 460 9.98 -2.30 -3.82
N PRO A 461 9.18 -1.76 -2.89
CA PRO A 461 7.91 -2.35 -2.50
C PRO A 461 6.96 -2.59 -3.68
N THR A 462 6.09 -3.58 -3.53
CA THR A 462 5.08 -3.97 -4.54
C THR A 462 3.64 -3.87 -4.02
N SER A 463 3.50 -3.29 -2.83
CA SER A 463 2.29 -3.18 -2.02
C SER A 463 2.43 -1.94 -1.13
N PHE A 464 1.42 -1.64 -0.32
CA PHE A 464 1.34 -0.38 0.42
C PHE A 464 1.13 -0.58 1.92
N GLN A 465 1.66 0.35 2.70
CA GLN A 465 1.32 0.55 4.10
C GLN A 465 -0.11 1.10 4.25
N ALA A 466 -0.56 1.28 5.50
CA ALA A 466 -1.78 2.02 5.78
C ALA A 466 -1.75 3.42 5.10
N PRO A 467 -2.89 3.93 4.59
CA PRO A 467 -2.93 5.24 3.96
C PRO A 467 -2.80 6.38 4.96
N MET A 468 -2.13 7.46 4.54
CA MET A 468 -2.05 8.73 5.25
C MET A 468 -3.08 9.71 4.68
N MET A 469 -3.62 10.63 5.50
CA MET A 469 -4.50 11.71 5.04
C MET A 469 -3.74 13.02 4.90
N LEU A 470 -4.13 13.83 3.92
CA LEU A 470 -3.66 15.21 3.80
C LEU A 470 -4.21 16.03 4.98
N CYS A 471 -3.32 16.70 5.70
CA CYS A 471 -3.67 17.73 6.67
C CYS A 471 -4.12 18.98 5.92
N SER A 472 -5.41 19.29 5.98
CA SER A 472 -5.85 20.64 5.67
C SER A 472 -5.32 21.59 6.74
N ALA A 473 -4.62 22.66 6.35
CA ALA A 473 -4.55 23.85 7.20
C ALA A 473 -5.99 24.24 7.55
N GLY A 474 -6.25 24.57 8.82
CA GLY A 474 -7.60 24.64 9.35
C GLY A 474 -8.50 25.54 8.51
N GLU A 475 -9.76 25.15 8.31
CA GLU A 475 -10.78 26.05 7.81
C GLU A 475 -10.98 27.18 8.83
N THR A 476 -10.19 28.24 8.72
CA THR A 476 -10.61 29.57 9.14
C THR A 476 -11.80 29.91 8.25
N GLN A 477 -13.01 29.55 8.70
CA GLN A 477 -14.23 30.13 8.16
C GLN A 477 -14.03 31.65 8.18
N PRO A 478 -14.12 32.35 7.04
CA PRO A 478 -14.14 33.80 7.05
C PRO A 478 -15.40 34.23 7.78
N SER A 479 -15.24 34.62 9.03
CA SER A 479 -16.29 35.20 9.86
C SER A 479 -16.57 36.62 9.37
N HIS A 480 -17.13 36.75 8.16
CA HIS A 480 -17.67 37.99 7.61
C HIS A 480 -18.95 38.40 8.36
N ARG A 481 -18.77 38.74 9.63
CA ARG A 481 -19.60 39.67 10.39
C ARG A 481 -18.88 41.02 10.46
N SER A 482 -18.62 41.62 9.31
CA SER A 482 -18.37 43.06 9.21
C SER A 482 -19.68 43.75 8.85
N GLY A 483 -20.52 44.00 9.85
CA GLY A 483 -21.70 44.83 9.67
C GLY A 483 -21.28 46.29 9.52
N PHE A 484 -21.52 46.88 8.35
CA PHE A 484 -21.59 48.34 8.21
C PHE A 484 -22.86 48.71 7.46
N ASN A 485 -23.77 49.37 8.16
CA ASN A 485 -25.02 49.90 7.62
C ASN A 485 -24.75 51.20 6.86
N SER A 486 -25.49 51.45 5.77
CA SER A 486 -26.36 52.63 5.65
C SER A 486 -26.91 52.84 4.23
N LYS A 487 -28.26 52.80 4.12
CA LYS A 487 -29.13 53.52 3.16
C LYS A 487 -28.99 53.17 1.65
N GLN A 488 -29.99 52.55 1.00
CA GLN A 488 -31.38 53.00 0.74
C GLN A 488 -31.51 53.88 -0.52
N VAL A 489 -31.72 53.21 -1.66
CA VAL A 489 -32.51 53.68 -2.83
C VAL A 489 -33.23 52.42 -3.34
N GLN A 490 -34.46 52.16 -2.89
CA GLN A 490 -35.71 52.40 -3.64
C GLN A 490 -35.76 51.73 -5.03
N LEU A 491 -36.64 50.71 -5.13
CA LEU A 491 -37.24 50.32 -6.40
C LEU A 491 -38.10 51.47 -6.92
N GLU A 492 -38.06 51.71 -8.23
CA GLU A 492 -39.26 52.07 -8.97
C GLU A 492 -39.43 51.13 -10.17
N ALA A 493 -40.62 50.56 -10.29
CA ALA A 493 -41.08 49.86 -11.47
C ALA A 493 -42.34 50.59 -11.97
N SER A 494 -42.23 51.18 -13.15
CA SER A 494 -43.28 51.89 -13.89
C SER A 494 -42.77 52.00 -15.35
N GLY A 495 -43.58 51.87 -16.39
CA GLY A 495 -45.01 51.57 -16.45
C GLY A 495 -45.50 51.74 -17.90
N THR A 496 -46.03 50.66 -18.47
CA THR A 496 -47.04 50.60 -19.55
C THR A 496 -47.08 51.65 -20.69
N ASP A 497 -47.13 51.09 -21.91
CA ASP A 497 -48.17 51.31 -22.95
C ASP A 497 -47.82 52.05 -24.26
N ARG A 498 -48.46 51.56 -25.34
CA ARG A 498 -48.56 52.11 -26.73
C ARG A 498 -47.23 52.23 -27.51
N LEU A 499 -47.09 51.59 -28.68
CA LEU A 499 -47.98 51.74 -29.84
C LEU A 499 -47.85 50.56 -30.82
N ALA A 500 -49.00 50.02 -31.26
CA ALA A 500 -49.08 49.23 -32.48
C ALA A 500 -49.54 50.13 -33.63
N GLN A 501 -48.73 50.27 -34.69
CA GLN A 501 -49.13 50.63 -36.06
C GLN A 501 -47.93 50.53 -37.02
N LEU A 502 -48.21 50.39 -38.33
CA LEU A 502 -47.27 49.97 -39.41
C LEU A 502 -46.85 48.49 -39.28
N VAL A 503 -47.63 47.49 -39.71
CA VAL A 503 -48.42 47.31 -40.95
C VAL A 503 -47.55 47.16 -42.21
N SER A 504 -47.35 45.89 -42.58
CA SER A 504 -47.35 45.30 -43.94
C SER A 504 -46.41 45.83 -45.04
N LEU A 505 -45.50 44.93 -45.47
CA LEU A 505 -45.00 44.62 -46.83
C LEU A 505 -43.66 43.86 -46.62
N VAL A 506 -43.38 42.66 -47.14
CA VAL A 506 -43.93 41.93 -48.30
C VAL A 506 -44.15 40.45 -47.97
N LEU A 507 -45.19 39.87 -48.55
CA LEU A 507 -45.53 38.45 -48.51
C LEU A 507 -45.12 37.79 -49.83
N GLY A 508 -44.45 36.63 -49.79
CA GLY A 508 -44.57 35.60 -50.84
C GLY A 508 -43.43 35.44 -51.85
N SER A 509 -43.45 34.25 -52.47
CA SER A 509 -42.49 33.68 -53.45
C SER A 509 -41.14 33.25 -52.83
N VAL A 510 -40.60 32.05 -53.01
CA VAL A 510 -40.97 30.90 -53.88
C VAL A 510 -40.80 29.56 -53.14
N LEU A 511 -41.72 28.60 -53.40
CA LEU A 511 -41.61 27.19 -53.03
C LEU A 511 -40.76 26.40 -54.06
N CYS A 512 -40.04 25.38 -53.59
CA CYS A 512 -39.61 24.20 -54.36
C CYS A 512 -38.78 24.41 -55.65
N SER A 513 -37.47 24.08 -55.58
CA SER A 513 -36.81 23.29 -56.64
C SER A 513 -35.47 22.67 -56.20
N TRP A 514 -35.27 21.43 -56.63
CA TRP A 514 -33.99 20.71 -56.81
C TRP A 514 -33.32 19.99 -55.61
N PHE A 515 -33.70 18.71 -55.50
CA PHE A 515 -32.74 17.59 -55.56
C PHE A 515 -31.74 17.75 -56.73
N CYS A 516 -30.45 17.41 -56.54
CA CYS A 516 -29.65 16.42 -57.31
C CYS A 516 -28.13 16.71 -57.31
N GLY A 517 -27.32 15.64 -57.13
CA GLY A 517 -25.88 15.60 -57.39
C GLY A 517 -25.01 16.21 -56.27
N TYR A 518 -23.95 15.56 -55.76
CA TYR A 518 -23.25 14.33 -56.18
C TYR A 518 -22.90 13.47 -54.95
#